data_AF-A0A3R7NV91-F1
#
_entry.id   AF-A0A3R7NV91-F1
#
_cell.length_a   1.000
_cell.length_b   1.000
_cell.length_c   1.000
_cell.angle_alpha   90.00
_cell.angle_beta   90.00
_cell.angle_gamma   90.00
#
_symmetry.space_group_name_H-M   'P 1'
#
loop_
_entity.id
_entity.type
_entity.pdbx_description
1 polymer ?
#
loop_
_entity_poly.entity_id
_entity_poly.type
_entity_poly.pdbx_seq_one_letter_code
_entity_poly.pdbx_strand_id
1 'polypeptide(L)'
;MEEVLLSETSQASGAKLNDFLRNELGGRGVVQANKNVFMKNFVVNPERFIDDAELLGAITALPSYKGMACLFEENTILMQDEERLYNEAVTSLKHWRDFEKKDMVSPLTRGILDAALGCIDEV
;
A
#
# COMPACT_ATOMS: atom_id res chain seq x y z
N MET A 1 15.11 1.77 10.00
CA MET A 1 14.86 1.98 8.56
C MET A 1 13.36 2.01 8.26
N GLU A 2 12.53 2.53 9.19
CA GLU A 2 11.05 2.47 9.13
C GLU A 2 10.39 3.79 8.72
N GLU A 3 11.07 4.94 8.88
CA GLU A 3 10.48 6.25 8.60
C GLU A 3 10.19 6.50 7.11
N VAL A 4 10.99 5.93 6.20
CA VAL A 4 10.89 6.26 4.77
C VAL A 4 9.62 5.66 4.15
N LEU A 5 9.36 4.36 4.37
CA LEU A 5 8.20 3.66 3.83
C LEU A 5 6.88 4.19 4.40
N LEU A 6 6.83 4.51 5.71
CA LEU A 6 5.64 5.09 6.34
C LEU A 6 5.37 6.53 5.89
N SER A 7 6.41 7.31 5.58
CA SER A 7 6.25 8.69 5.11
C SER A 7 5.72 8.78 3.66
N GLU A 8 6.23 7.92 2.77
CA GLU A 8 5.80 7.88 1.36
C GLU A 8 4.38 7.32 1.22
N THR A 9 4.03 6.31 2.03
CA THR A 9 2.68 5.73 2.08
C THR A 9 1.66 6.67 2.71
N SER A 10 2.03 7.44 3.73
CA SER A 10 1.17 8.47 4.33
C SER A 10 0.84 9.58 3.32
N GLN A 11 1.81 10.02 2.53
CA GLN A 11 1.58 11.00 1.45
C GLN A 11 0.73 10.45 0.29
N ALA A 12 0.99 9.21 -0.15
CA ALA A 12 0.17 8.56 -1.18
C ALA A 12 -1.28 8.28 -0.72
N SER A 13 -1.47 7.91 0.56
CA SER A 13 -2.80 7.64 1.15
C SER A 13 -3.67 8.89 1.28
N GLY A 14 -3.05 10.07 1.41
CA GLY A 14 -3.70 11.38 1.55
C GLY A 14 -3.97 12.09 0.23
N ALA A 15 -3.37 11.63 -0.88
CA ALA A 15 -3.55 12.24 -2.19
C ALA A 15 -5.01 12.11 -2.68
N LYS A 16 -5.56 13.18 -3.25
CA LYS A 16 -6.92 13.19 -3.81
C LYS A 16 -6.89 12.86 -5.29
N LEU A 17 -7.90 12.14 -5.77
CA LEU A 17 -8.07 11.76 -7.17
C LEU A 17 -8.05 12.98 -8.09
N ASN A 18 -8.77 14.06 -7.77
CA ASN A 18 -8.75 15.26 -8.60
C ASN A 18 -7.38 15.93 -8.69
N ASP A 19 -6.56 15.83 -7.64
CA ASP A 19 -5.21 16.41 -7.66
C ASP A 19 -4.28 15.54 -8.51
N PHE A 20 -4.39 14.21 -8.39
CA PHE A 20 -3.73 13.26 -9.27
C PHE A 20 -4.07 13.49 -10.76
N LEU A 21 -5.36 13.61 -11.09
CA LEU A 21 -5.82 13.84 -12.48
C LEU A 21 -5.32 15.18 -13.04
N ARG A 22 -5.20 16.22 -12.21
CA ARG A 22 -4.60 17.50 -12.64
C ARG A 22 -3.12 17.36 -12.95
N ASN A 23 -2.39 16.63 -12.12
CA ASN A 23 -0.95 16.48 -12.24
C ASN A 23 -0.56 15.57 -13.42
N GLU A 24 -1.25 14.44 -13.58
CA GLU A 24 -0.85 13.40 -14.55
C GLU A 24 -1.57 13.53 -15.90
N LEU A 25 -2.78 14.11 -15.91
CA LEU A 25 -3.66 14.14 -17.09
C LEU A 25 -4.16 15.54 -17.44
N GLY A 26 -3.54 16.59 -16.89
CA GLY A 26 -3.90 17.98 -17.19
C GLY A 26 -5.33 18.34 -16.76
N GLY A 27 -5.92 17.58 -15.84
CA GLY A 27 -7.28 17.76 -15.35
C GLY A 27 -8.35 17.00 -16.14
N ARG A 28 -7.99 16.18 -17.13
CA ARG A 28 -8.93 15.26 -17.78
C ARG A 28 -9.56 14.35 -16.72
N GLY A 29 -10.89 14.24 -16.72
CA GLY A 29 -11.64 13.43 -15.75
C GLY A 29 -11.95 14.10 -14.41
N VAL A 30 -11.51 15.34 -14.19
CA VAL A 30 -11.81 16.08 -12.97
C VAL A 30 -13.29 16.48 -12.94
N VAL A 31 -14.02 15.97 -11.94
CA VAL A 31 -15.43 16.28 -11.70
C VAL A 31 -15.69 16.58 -10.23
N GLN A 32 -16.82 17.20 -9.91
CA GLN A 32 -17.18 17.52 -8.52
C GLN A 32 -17.32 16.26 -7.65
N ALA A 33 -17.83 15.16 -8.22
CA ALA A 33 -17.98 13.88 -7.52
C ALA A 33 -16.64 13.31 -7.01
N ASN A 34 -15.54 13.59 -7.71
CA ASN A 34 -14.21 13.05 -7.41
C ASN A 34 -13.38 13.96 -6.48
N LYS A 35 -13.92 15.13 -6.07
CA LYS A 35 -13.18 16.17 -5.32
C LYS A 35 -12.65 15.71 -3.96
N ASN A 36 -13.35 14.81 -3.30
CA ASN A 36 -12.98 14.29 -1.97
C ASN A 36 -12.64 12.80 -2.01
N VAL A 37 -12.47 12.23 -3.20
CA VAL A 37 -12.06 10.83 -3.36
C VAL A 37 -10.55 10.77 -3.12
N PHE A 38 -10.14 9.99 -2.13
CA PHE A 38 -8.73 9.68 -1.92
C PHE A 38 -8.25 8.62 -2.92
N MET A 39 -6.99 8.72 -3.34
CA MET A 39 -6.37 7.75 -4.25
C MET A 39 -6.47 6.32 -3.74
N LYS A 40 -6.32 6.09 -2.43
CA LYS A 40 -6.52 4.77 -1.83
C LYS A 40 -7.91 4.18 -2.11
N ASN A 41 -8.96 5.00 -2.06
CA ASN A 41 -10.33 4.54 -2.33
C ASN A 41 -10.52 4.28 -3.83
N PHE A 42 -9.90 5.11 -4.66
CA PHE A 42 -9.92 4.95 -6.11
C PHE A 42 -9.21 3.64 -6.54
N VAL A 43 -8.02 3.35 -6.02
CA VAL A 43 -7.26 2.13 -6.32
C VAL A 43 -8.08 0.87 -6.01
N VAL A 44 -8.82 0.85 -4.91
CA VAL A 44 -9.66 -0.29 -4.50
C VAL A 44 -10.78 -0.57 -5.49
N ASN A 45 -11.39 0.48 -6.05
CA ASN A 45 -12.53 0.32 -6.96
C ASN A 45 -12.60 1.51 -7.93
N PRO A 46 -11.75 1.54 -8.98
CA PRO A 46 -11.62 2.72 -9.81
C PRO A 46 -12.83 2.91 -10.74
N GLU A 47 -13.47 1.82 -11.16
CA GLU A 47 -14.70 1.81 -11.96
C GLU A 47 -15.86 2.52 -11.26
N ARG A 48 -15.88 2.55 -9.92
CA ARG A 48 -16.91 3.27 -9.15
C ARG A 48 -16.85 4.79 -9.32
N PHE A 49 -15.69 5.33 -9.69
CA PHE A 49 -15.45 6.78 -9.75
C PHE A 49 -15.25 7.28 -11.18
N ILE A 50 -14.93 6.39 -12.12
CA ILE A 50 -14.69 6.69 -13.53
C ILE A 50 -15.33 5.61 -14.39
N ASP A 51 -16.46 5.96 -15.01
CA ASP A 51 -17.19 5.07 -15.93
C ASP A 51 -16.60 5.07 -17.35
N ASP A 52 -15.81 6.10 -17.69
CA ASP A 52 -15.13 6.20 -18.99
C ASP A 52 -13.96 5.20 -19.05
N ALA A 53 -14.18 4.10 -19.77
CA ALA A 53 -13.20 3.03 -19.93
C ALA A 53 -11.88 3.47 -20.59
N GLU A 54 -11.91 4.45 -21.50
CA GLU A 54 -10.70 4.96 -22.14
C GLU A 54 -9.87 5.77 -21.14
N LEU A 55 -10.53 6.65 -20.38
CA LEU A 55 -9.89 7.42 -19.33
C LEU A 55 -9.35 6.51 -18.22
N LEU A 56 -10.13 5.52 -17.80
CA LEU A 56 -9.70 4.55 -16.79
C LEU A 56 -8.49 3.73 -17.27
N GLY A 57 -8.48 3.32 -18.54
CA GLY A 57 -7.34 2.68 -19.18
C GLY A 57 -6.10 3.57 -19.18
N ALA A 58 -6.27 4.87 -19.50
CA ALA A 58 -5.18 5.83 -19.46
C ALA A 58 -4.62 6.01 -18.04
N ILE A 59 -5.49 6.12 -17.03
CA ILE A 59 -5.08 6.26 -15.62
C ILE A 59 -4.33 5.02 -15.13
N THR A 60 -4.87 3.83 -15.36
CA THR A 60 -4.29 2.57 -14.88
C THR A 60 -2.98 2.21 -15.59
N ALA A 61 -2.73 2.77 -16.77
CA ALA A 61 -1.47 2.65 -17.48
C ALA A 61 -0.35 3.52 -16.89
N LEU A 62 -0.66 4.58 -16.14
CA LEU A 62 0.33 5.51 -15.60
C LEU A 62 1.28 4.83 -14.60
N PRO A 63 2.61 5.08 -14.70
CA PRO A 63 3.57 4.59 -13.71
C PRO A 63 3.26 5.05 -12.28
N SER A 64 2.81 6.30 -12.12
CA SER A 64 2.43 6.90 -10.84
C SER A 64 1.23 6.16 -10.20
N TYR A 65 0.21 5.82 -10.98
CA TYR A 65 -0.90 4.99 -10.53
C TYR A 65 -0.44 3.60 -10.11
N LYS A 66 0.37 2.93 -10.95
CA LYS A 66 0.88 1.57 -10.65
C LYS A 66 1.72 1.54 -9.38
N GLY A 67 2.56 2.55 -9.15
CA GLY A 67 3.33 2.67 -7.91
C GLY A 67 2.43 2.78 -6.68
N MET A 68 1.42 3.66 -6.72
CA MET A 68 0.46 3.79 -5.63
C MET A 68 -0.37 2.52 -5.41
N ALA A 69 -0.79 1.85 -6.48
CA ALA A 69 -1.55 0.61 -6.40
C ALA A 69 -0.72 -0.50 -5.76
N CYS A 70 0.55 -0.64 -6.17
CA CYS A 70 1.51 -1.59 -5.57
C CYS A 70 1.70 -1.32 -4.08
N LEU A 71 1.95 -0.06 -3.70
CA LEU A 71 2.08 0.33 -2.29
C LEU A 71 0.83 -0.01 -1.48
N PHE A 72 -0.36 0.20 -2.05
CA PHE A 72 -1.61 -0.09 -1.35
C PHE A 72 -1.84 -1.60 -1.18
N GLU A 73 -1.49 -2.40 -2.18
CA GLU A 73 -1.52 -3.86 -2.12
C GLU A 73 -0.54 -4.39 -1.07
N GLU A 74 0.71 -3.92 -1.07
CA GLU A 74 1.72 -4.26 -0.08
C GLU A 74 1.26 -3.92 1.34
N ASN A 75 0.75 -2.71 1.58
CA ASN A 75 0.22 -2.34 2.90
C ASN A 75 -0.96 -3.21 3.32
N THR A 76 -1.84 -3.59 2.38
CA THR A 76 -2.96 -4.48 2.69
C THR A 76 -2.47 -5.84 3.14
N ILE A 77 -1.45 -6.38 2.48
CA ILE A 77 -0.80 -7.64 2.86
C ILE A 77 -0.17 -7.51 4.25
N LEU A 78 0.59 -6.44 4.50
CA LEU A 78 1.25 -6.21 5.80
C LEU A 78 0.24 -6.10 6.94
N MET A 79 -0.86 -5.37 6.77
CA MET A 79 -1.92 -5.25 7.79
C MET A 79 -2.59 -6.60 8.10
N GLN A 80 -2.86 -7.41 7.08
CA GLN A 80 -3.45 -8.74 7.27
C GLN A 80 -2.49 -9.69 7.99
N ASP A 81 -1.20 -9.64 7.65
CA ASP A 81 -0.19 -10.44 8.32
C ASP A 81 0.07 -9.99 9.75
N GLU A 82 0.06 -8.68 10.00
CA GLU A 82 0.13 -8.11 11.35
C GLU A 82 -1.00 -8.63 12.24
N GLU A 83 -2.25 -8.63 11.75
CA GLU A 83 -3.39 -9.19 12.47
C GLU A 83 -3.21 -10.68 12.79
N ARG A 84 -2.72 -11.47 11.82
CA ARG A 84 -2.43 -12.89 12.03
C ARG A 84 -1.36 -13.11 13.09
N LEU A 85 -0.26 -12.34 13.03
CA LEU A 85 0.81 -12.39 14.02
C LEU A 85 0.32 -11.98 15.41
N TYR A 86 -0.49 -10.93 15.50
CA TYR A 86 -1.11 -10.49 16.74
C TYR A 86 -1.98 -11.59 17.37
N ASN A 87 -2.77 -12.29 16.56
CA ASN A 87 -3.62 -13.39 17.01
C ASN A 87 -2.81 -14.61 17.52
N GLU A 88 -1.58 -14.79 17.03
CA GLU A 88 -0.62 -15.80 17.54
C GLU A 88 0.33 -15.22 18.62
N ALA A 89 0.04 -14.02 19.16
CA ALA A 89 0.85 -13.31 20.15
C ALA A 89 2.29 -13.00 19.72
N VAL A 90 2.56 -12.96 18.42
CA VAL A 90 3.86 -12.59 17.84
C VAL A 90 3.95 -11.07 17.72
N THR A 91 4.34 -10.42 18.81
CA THR A 91 4.36 -8.95 18.94
C THR A 91 5.75 -8.33 18.95
N SER A 92 6.81 -9.12 18.77
CA SER A 92 8.20 -8.63 18.78
C SER A 92 9.10 -9.46 17.89
N LEU A 93 10.26 -8.94 17.52
CA LEU A 93 11.26 -9.70 16.76
C LEU A 93 11.76 -10.93 17.53
N LYS A 94 11.84 -10.88 18.87
CA LYS A 94 12.15 -12.07 19.68
C LYS A 94 11.07 -13.14 19.54
N HIS A 95 9.80 -12.75 19.62
CA HIS A 95 8.69 -13.68 19.37
C HIS A 95 8.75 -14.24 17.96
N TRP A 96 9.02 -13.39 16.96
CA TRP A 96 9.19 -13.84 15.59
C TRP A 96 10.32 -14.84 15.46
N ARG A 97 11.50 -14.61 16.07
CA ARG A 97 12.64 -15.55 16.05
C ARG A 97 12.23 -16.97 16.46
N ASP A 98 11.45 -17.08 17.53
CA ASP A 98 11.04 -18.36 18.10
C ASP A 98 9.73 -18.91 17.47
N PHE A 99 9.11 -18.16 16.55
CA PHE A 99 7.83 -18.51 15.94
C PHE A 99 7.99 -19.52 14.79
N GLU A 100 7.47 -20.73 14.96
CA GLU A 100 7.66 -21.83 13.99
C GLU A 100 6.82 -21.69 12.71
N LYS A 101 5.60 -21.14 12.79
CA LYS A 101 4.62 -21.07 11.68
C LYS A 101 4.89 -19.89 10.73
N LYS A 102 6.13 -19.75 10.26
CA LYS A 102 6.59 -18.63 9.42
C LYS A 102 5.83 -18.47 8.10
N ASP A 103 5.22 -19.55 7.62
CA ASP A 103 4.39 -19.64 6.42
C ASP A 103 2.97 -19.07 6.60
N MET A 104 2.58 -18.73 7.84
CA MET A 104 1.30 -18.08 8.12
C MET A 104 1.20 -16.66 7.53
N VAL A 105 2.35 -15.98 7.39
CA VAL A 105 2.44 -14.64 6.81
C VAL A 105 2.91 -14.68 5.36
N SER A 106 2.66 -13.62 4.62
CA SER A 106 3.14 -13.48 3.25
C SER A 106 4.67 -13.52 3.16
N PRO A 107 5.22 -13.88 1.98
CA PRO A 107 6.66 -13.79 1.72
C PRO A 107 7.24 -12.39 1.96
N LEU A 108 6.45 -11.33 1.70
CA LEU A 108 6.86 -9.93 1.93
C LEU A 108 7.12 -9.69 3.41
N THR A 109 6.13 -9.96 4.27
CA THR A 109 6.25 -9.76 5.72
C THR A 109 7.37 -10.60 6.32
N ARG A 110 7.45 -11.89 5.93
CA ARG A 110 8.52 -12.78 6.38
C ARG A 110 9.90 -12.23 6.02
N GLY A 111 10.09 -11.81 4.76
CA GLY A 111 11.35 -11.24 4.30
C GLY A 111 11.77 -10.00 5.09
N ILE A 112 10.83 -9.10 5.38
CA ILE A 112 11.06 -7.90 6.20
C ILE A 112 11.50 -8.28 7.61
N LEU A 113 10.76 -9.19 8.27
CA LEU A 113 11.05 -9.58 9.65
C LEU A 113 12.36 -10.38 9.78
N ASP A 114 12.67 -11.24 8.82
CA ASP A 114 13.92 -12.00 8.79
C ASP A 114 15.12 -11.08 8.51
N ALA A 115 14.98 -10.09 7.62
CA ALA A 115 16.01 -9.08 7.40
C ALA A 115 16.24 -8.24 8.66
N ALA A 116 15.16 -7.81 9.34
CA ALA A 116 15.25 -7.06 10.59
C ALA A 116 15.91 -7.87 11.72
N LEU A 117 15.63 -9.18 11.80
CA LEU A 117 16.31 -10.09 12.73
C LEU A 117 17.81 -10.18 12.45
N GLY A 118 18.19 -10.33 11.18
CA GLY A 118 19.60 -10.42 10.77
C GLY A 118 20.42 -9.18 11.19
N CYS A 119 19.82 -7.99 11.18
CA CYS A 119 20.49 -6.76 11.62
C CYS A 119 20.74 -6.67 13.13
N ILE A 120 20.04 -7.45 13.95
CA ILE A 120 20.17 -7.42 15.43
C ILE A 120 21.28 -8.35 15.91
N ASP A 121 21.55 -9.45 15.19
CA ASP A 121 22.57 -10.43 15.58
C ASP A 121 24.01 -9.99 15.20
N GLU A 122 24.19 -8.80 14.58
CA GLU A 122 25.49 -8.20 14.23
C GLU A 122 26.05 -7.21 15.28
N VAL A 123 25.42 -7.10 16.47
CA VAL A 123 25.84 -6.21 17.57
C VAL A 123 26.37 -6.96 18.79
#